data_AF-A0A080ZQ92-F1
#
_entry.id   AF-A0A080ZQ92-F1
#
_cell.length_a   1.000
_cell.length_b   1.000
_cell.length_c   1.000
_cell.angle_alpha   90.00
_cell.angle_beta   90.00
_cell.angle_gamma   90.00
#
_symmetry.space_group_name_H-M   'P 1'
#
loop_
_entity.id
_entity.type
_entity.pdbx_description
1 polymer ?
#
loop_
_entity_poly.entity_id
_entity_poly.type
_entity_poly.pdbx_seq_one_letter_code
_entity_poly.pdbx_strand_id
1 'polypeptide(L)'
;MLRGLTYHLRGYALTKRSSASTLDRELSQLQFCSLISLDQEPGTWYDPANARMLINFLIGNTVQNIRNHQDRIESALVDRALKEHMQ
;
A
#
# COMPACT_ATOMS: atom_id res chain seq x y z
N MET A 1 16.38 3.71 18.14
CA MET A 1 16.32 2.58 17.19
C MET A 1 15.97 1.34 18.00
N LEU A 2 14.90 0.63 17.64
CA LEU A 2 14.50 -0.58 18.34
C LEU A 2 15.57 -1.65 18.10
N ARG A 3 16.31 -2.03 19.15
CA ARG A 3 17.39 -3.03 19.02
C ARG A 3 16.76 -4.41 18.83
N GLY A 4 17.37 -5.23 17.97
CA GLY A 4 16.98 -6.63 17.79
C GLY A 4 15.80 -6.89 16.85
N LEU A 5 15.26 -5.87 16.18
CA LEU A 5 14.18 -6.01 15.20
C LEU A 5 14.58 -5.37 13.87
N THR A 6 14.56 -6.17 12.81
CA THR A 6 14.63 -5.71 11.43
C THR A 6 13.24 -5.81 10.80
N TYR A 7 12.83 -4.78 10.05
CA TYR A 7 11.57 -4.83 9.30
C TYR A 7 11.81 -4.87 7.80
N HIS A 8 10.92 -5.54 7.10
CA HIS A 8 10.85 -5.57 5.65
C HIS A 8 9.46 -5.12 5.21
N LEU A 9 9.40 -4.07 4.39
CA LEU A 9 8.18 -3.60 3.75
C LEU A 9 8.25 -3.92 2.26
N ARG A 10 7.28 -4.68 1.75
CA ARG A 10 7.11 -4.94 0.31
C ARG A 10 5.77 -4.43 -0.16
N GLY A 11 5.79 -3.49 -1.10
CA GLY A 11 4.58 -2.97 -1.75
C GLY A 11 4.24 -3.76 -3.02
N TYR A 12 2.94 -3.94 -3.27
CA TYR A 12 2.42 -4.60 -4.46
C TYR A 12 1.29 -3.77 -5.07
N ALA A 13 1.20 -3.81 -6.40
CA ALA A 13 0.10 -3.27 -7.18
C ALA A 13 -0.55 -4.41 -7.94
N LEU A 14 -1.81 -4.69 -7.65
CA LEU A 14 -2.58 -5.79 -8.22
C LEU A 14 -3.64 -5.23 -9.15
N THR A 15 -3.75 -5.78 -10.35
CA THR A 15 -4.87 -5.54 -11.24
C THR A 15 -5.82 -6.72 -11.16
N LYS A 16 -7.09 -6.47 -10.87
CA LYS A 16 -8.14 -7.49 -10.82
C LYS A 16 -9.38 -7.02 -11.55
N ARG A 17 -10.26 -7.93 -11.94
CA ARG A 17 -11.58 -7.54 -12.47
C ARG A 17 -12.34 -6.76 -11.38
N SER A 18 -12.85 -5.59 -11.73
CA SER A 18 -13.67 -4.78 -10.84
C SER A 18 -15.02 -5.47 -10.59
N SER A 19 -15.53 -5.40 -9.36
CA SER A 19 -16.89 -5.85 -9.06
C SER A 19 -17.96 -5.01 -9.74
N ALA A 20 -17.61 -3.80 -10.19
CA ALA A 20 -18.49 -2.94 -11.00
C ALA A 20 -18.43 -3.28 -12.50
N SER A 21 -17.61 -4.25 -12.91
CA SER A 21 -17.51 -4.68 -14.30
C SER A 21 -18.78 -5.40 -14.75
N THR A 22 -19.32 -5.05 -15.91
CA THR A 22 -20.46 -5.73 -16.54
C THR A 22 -20.00 -6.47 -17.81
N LEU A 23 -20.93 -7.16 -18.49
CA LEU A 23 -20.67 -7.81 -19.79
C LEU A 23 -20.38 -6.77 -20.89
N ASP A 24 -21.14 -5.67 -20.89
CA ASP A 24 -20.99 -4.60 -21.90
C ASP A 24 -19.84 -3.63 -21.57
N ARG A 25 -19.35 -3.65 -20.33
CA ARG A 25 -18.29 -2.77 -19.88
C ARG A 25 -17.32 -3.49 -18.94
N GLU A 26 -16.22 -3.94 -19.52
CA GLU A 26 -15.13 -4.51 -18.76
C GLU A 26 -14.36 -3.43 -17.99
N LEU A 27 -14.26 -3.62 -16.66
CA LEU A 27 -13.54 -2.71 -15.78
C LEU A 27 -12.48 -3.48 -15.00
N SER A 28 -11.28 -2.93 -14.96
CA SER A 28 -10.19 -3.41 -14.10
C SER A 28 -10.05 -2.49 -12.90
N GLN A 29 -9.82 -3.07 -11.73
CA GLN A 29 -9.53 -2.38 -10.48
C GLN A 29 -8.05 -2.53 -10.16
N LEU A 30 -7.37 -1.41 -9.93
CA LEU A 30 -6.04 -1.37 -9.35
C LEU A 30 -6.17 -1.40 -7.82
N GLN A 31 -5.49 -2.32 -7.17
CA GLN A 31 -5.45 -2.45 -5.71
C GLN A 31 -4.01 -2.41 -5.22
N PHE A 32 -3.72 -1.50 -4.30
CA PHE A 32 -2.46 -1.48 -3.58
C PHE A 32 -2.54 -2.34 -2.33
N CYS A 33 -1.47 -3.08 -2.08
CA CYS A 33 -1.31 -3.86 -0.87
C CYS A 33 0.15 -3.87 -0.44
N SER A 34 0.39 -4.18 0.83
CA SER A 34 1.74 -4.20 1.37
C SER A 34 1.88 -5.33 2.38
N LEU A 35 3.03 -5.99 2.32
CA LEU A 35 3.43 -7.02 3.27
C LEU A 35 4.50 -6.42 4.19
N ILE A 36 4.22 -6.43 5.49
CA ILE A 36 5.17 -6.06 6.54
C ILE A 36 5.62 -7.35 7.21
N SER A 37 6.93 -7.60 7.21
CA SER A 37 7.56 -8.70 7.92
C SER A 37 8.52 -8.15 8.96
N LEU A 38 8.58 -8.80 10.12
CA LEU A 38 9.50 -8.46 11.21
C LEU A 38 10.35 -9.67 11.52
N ASP A 39 11.66 -9.48 11.44
CA ASP A 39 12.66 -10.48 11.77
C ASP A 39 13.37 -10.07 13.05
N GLN A 40 13.48 -11.02 13.97
CA GLN A 40 14.24 -10.85 15.20
C GLN A 40 15.70 -11.19 14.94
N GLU A 41 16.61 -10.31 15.36
CA GLU A 41 18.05 -10.59 15.24
C GLU A 41 18.44 -11.75 16.16
N PRO A 42 19.23 -12.73 15.68
CA PRO A 42 19.66 -13.86 16.49
C PRO A 42 20.35 -13.43 17.79
N GLY A 43 19.98 -14.04 18.92
CA GLY A 43 20.57 -13.76 20.22
C GLY A 43 20.13 -12.43 20.87
N THR A 44 19.21 -11.70 20.24
CA THR A 44 18.62 -10.50 20.82
C THR A 44 17.24 -10.80 21.41
N TRP A 45 16.84 -10.06 22.44
CA TRP A 45 15.47 -10.05 22.94
C TRP A 45 14.84 -8.71 22.58
N TYR A 46 13.62 -8.74 22.05
CA TYR A 46 12.85 -7.51 21.83
C TYR A 46 11.82 -7.34 22.94
N ASP A 47 11.59 -6.09 23.32
CA ASP A 47 10.45 -5.75 24.18
C ASP A 47 9.16 -5.77 23.33
N PRO A 48 8.13 -6.55 23.73
CA PRO A 48 6.86 -6.60 23.02
C PRO A 48 6.16 -5.23 22.87
N ALA A 49 6.34 -4.30 23.81
CA ALA A 49 5.76 -2.96 23.70
C ALA A 49 6.41 -2.16 22.57
N ASN A 50 7.73 -2.26 22.47
CA ASN A 50 8.52 -1.70 21.37
C ASN A 50 8.15 -2.31 20.02
N ALA A 51 7.98 -3.64 19.93
CA ALA A 51 7.51 -4.29 18.70
C ALA A 51 6.13 -3.78 18.28
N ARG A 52 5.19 -3.66 19.24
CA ARG A 52 3.84 -3.13 18.97
C ARG A 52 3.87 -1.70 18.45
N MET A 53 4.69 -0.83 19.06
CA MET A 53 4.88 0.54 18.62
C MET A 53 5.42 0.60 17.18
N LEU A 54 6.41 -0.26 16.84
CA LEU A 54 6.93 -0.37 15.47
C LEU A 54 5.86 -0.79 14.47
N ILE A 55 5.11 -1.85 14.79
CA ILE A 55 4.04 -2.37 13.91
C ILE A 55 3.02 -1.28 13.64
N ASN A 56 2.56 -0.57 14.67
CA ASN A 56 1.58 0.51 14.52
C ASN A 56 2.12 1.65 13.65
N PHE A 57 3.38 2.03 13.84
CA PHE A 57 4.04 3.04 13.00
C PHE A 57 4.11 2.59 11.53
N LEU A 58 4.56 1.35 11.28
CA LEU A 58 4.70 0.80 9.93
C LEU A 58 3.34 0.69 9.23
N ILE A 59 2.30 0.23 9.93
CA ILE A 59 0.93 0.17 9.41
C ILE A 59 0.45 1.58 9.06
N GLY A 60 0.58 2.54 9.97
CA GLY A 60 0.15 3.91 9.75
C GLY A 60 0.83 4.56 8.53
N ASN A 61 2.16 4.42 8.44
CA ASN A 61 2.92 4.93 7.30
C ASN A 61 2.52 4.26 5.98
N THR A 62 2.35 2.93 6.00
CA THR A 62 1.97 2.15 4.81
C THR A 62 0.58 2.54 4.30
N VAL A 63 -0.41 2.69 5.19
CA VAL A 63 -1.75 3.16 4.83
C VAL A 63 -1.70 4.55 4.20
N GLN A 64 -0.91 5.47 4.78
CA GLN A 64 -0.77 6.81 4.24
C GLN A 64 -0.11 6.80 2.86
N ASN A 65 0.93 5.98 2.67
CA ASN A 65 1.59 5.85 1.36
C ASN A 65 0.64 5.31 0.30
N ILE A 66 -0.16 4.28 0.64
CA ILE A 66 -1.18 3.72 -0.26
C ILE A 66 -2.18 4.80 -0.71
N ARG A 67 -2.70 5.59 0.24
CA ARG A 67 -3.63 6.70 -0.07
C ARG A 67 -2.99 7.73 -0.99
N ASN A 68 -1.77 8.18 -0.65
CA ASN A 68 -1.04 9.14 -1.48
C ASN A 68 -0.79 8.62 -2.90
N HIS A 69 -0.58 7.30 -3.07
CA HIS A 69 -0.39 6.69 -4.39
C HIS A 69 -1.71 6.64 -5.16
N GLN A 70 -2.80 6.26 -4.50
CA GLN A 70 -4.13 6.28 -5.07
C GLN A 70 -4.50 7.69 -5.55
N ASP A 71 -4.39 8.71 -4.70
CA ASP A 71 -4.75 10.10 -5.03
C ASP A 71 -3.98 10.60 -6.26
N ARG A 72 -2.67 10.30 -6.33
CA ARG A 72 -1.82 10.69 -7.47
C ARG A 72 -2.24 10.01 -8.78
N ILE A 73 -2.61 8.73 -8.72
CA ILE A 73 -3.02 7.98 -9.89
C ILE A 73 -4.40 8.44 -10.35
N GLU A 74 -5.35 8.58 -9.43
CA GLU A 74 -6.70 9.06 -9.74
C GLU A 74 -6.65 10.47 -10.34
N SER A 75 -5.86 11.38 -9.77
CA SER A 75 -5.66 12.72 -10.32
C SER A 75 -5.09 12.68 -11.73
N ALA A 76 -4.05 11.87 -11.97
CA ALA A 76 -3.46 11.73 -13.32
C ALA A 76 -4.45 11.13 -14.34
N LEU A 77 -5.30 10.20 -13.92
CA LEU A 77 -6.35 9.61 -14.77
C LEU A 77 -7.44 10.62 -15.10
N VAL A 78 -7.87 11.42 -14.12
CA VAL A 78 -8.85 12.51 -14.33
C VAL A 78 -8.28 13.57 -15.27
N ASP A 79 -7.05 14.03 -15.04
CA ASP A 79 -6.38 15.01 -15.90
C ASP A 79 -6.28 14.52 -17.35
N ARG A 80 -6.01 13.23 -17.54
CA ARG A 80 -5.97 12.62 -18.87
C ARG A 80 -7.34 12.58 -19.52
N ALA A 81 -8.37 12.12 -18.80
CA ALA A 81 -9.73 12.06 -19.33
C ALA A 81 -10.25 13.46 -19.72
N LEU A 82 -9.97 14.49 -18.90
CA LEU A 82 -10.32 15.87 -19.22
C LEU A 82 -9.65 16.36 -20.51
N LYS A 83 -8.37 16.03 -20.71
CA LYS A 83 -7.66 16.38 -21.96
C LYS A 83 -8.24 15.67 -23.17
N GLU A 84 -8.62 14.41 -23.04
CA GLU A 84 -9.24 13.64 -24.12
C GLU A 84 -10.66 14.14 -24.46
N HIS A 85 -11.40 14.68 -23.50
CA HIS A 85 -12.75 15.26 -23.74
C HIS A 85 -12.75 16.70 -24.25
N MET A 86 -11.65 17.44 -24.09
CA MET A 86 -11.50 18.81 -24.60
C MET A 86 -10.92 18.88 -26.03
N GLN A 87 -10.57 17.73 -26.62
CA GLN A 87 -10.17 17.56 -28.01
C GLN A 87 -11.36 17.14 -28.87
#